data_AF-K1UF33-F1
#
_entry.id   AF-K1UF33-F1
#
_cell.length_a   1.000
_cell.length_b   1.000
_cell.length_c   1.000
_cell.angle_alpha   90.00
_cell.angle_beta   90.00
_cell.angle_gamma   90.00
#
_symmetry.space_group_name_H-M   'P 1'
#
loop_
_entity.id
_entity.type
_entity.pdbx_description
1 polymer ?
#
loop_
_entity_poly.entity_id
_entity_poly.type
_entity_poly.pdbx_seq_one_letter_code
_entity_poly.pdbx_strand_id
1 'polypeptide(L)' 'MKNKKAYLVLADGTVFNGISMGKEGTALGEVVFNTCTASYGELLSDPTYYGQIVAQTYPLVGNRGVEKRENGSKIMASGY' A
#
# COMPACT_ATOMS: atom_id res chain seq x y z
N MET A 1 9.58 19.06 -2.22
CA MET A 1 9.75 17.77 -1.51
C MET A 1 10.87 17.00 -2.18
N LYS A 2 11.85 16.47 -1.43
CA LYS A 2 12.83 15.53 -2.02
C LYS A 2 12.11 14.20 -2.20
N ASN A 3 11.97 13.74 -3.44
CA ASN A 3 11.43 12.41 -3.72
C ASN A 3 12.40 11.36 -3.18
N LYS A 4 12.08 10.78 -2.02
CA LYS A 4 12.85 9.65 -1.47
C LYS A 4 12.58 8.44 -2.35
N LYS A 5 13.65 7.80 -2.82
CA LYS A 5 13.56 6.55 -3.58
C LYS A 5 13.06 5.43 -2.67
N ALA A 6 12.23 4.56 -3.23
CA ALA A 6 11.78 3.32 -2.63
C ALA A 6 11.91 2.19 -3.65
N TYR A 7 12.00 0.95 -3.15
CA TYR A 7 12.17 -0.24 -3.97
C TYR A 7 11.23 -1.33 -3.46
N LEU A 8 10.53 -1.99 -4.39
CA LEU A 8 9.87 -3.27 -4.13
C LEU A 8 10.74 -4.36 -4.74
N VAL A 9 11.26 -5.25 -3.90
CA VAL A 9 12.14 -6.36 -4.31
C VAL A 9 11.38 -7.66 -4.10
N LEU A 10 11.22 -8.44 -5.16
CA LEU A 10 10.55 -9.73 -5.12
C LEU A 10 11.56 -10.87 -4.87
N ALA A 11 11.05 -12.00 -4.40
CA ALA A 11 11.86 -13.17 -4.07
C ALA A 11 12.62 -13.77 -5.28
N ASP A 12 12.13 -13.53 -6.50
CA ASP A 12 12.77 -13.94 -7.76
C ASP A 12 13.89 -12.98 -8.21
N GLY A 13 14.15 -11.91 -7.45
CA GLY A 13 15.14 -10.88 -7.77
C GLY A 13 14.59 -9.74 -8.63
N THR A 14 13.32 -9.75 -9.03
CA THR A 14 12.68 -8.64 -9.73
C THR A 14 12.65 -7.39 -8.83
N VAL A 15 13.02 -6.22 -9.39
CA VAL A 15 13.07 -4.95 -8.65
C VAL A 15 12.20 -3.90 -9.34
N PHE A 16 11.23 -3.36 -8.60
CA PHE A 16 10.46 -2.19 -9.01
C PHE A 16 11.00 -0.94 -8.32
N ASN A 17 11.24 0.10 -9.09
CA ASN A 17 11.74 1.39 -8.61
C ASN A 17 10.57 2.35 -8.42
N GLY A 18 10.53 3.04 -7.28
CA GLY A 18 9.43 3.95 -6.95
C GLY A 18 9.85 5.12 -6.08
N ILE A 19 8.85 5.88 -5.65
CA ILE A 19 8.99 7.02 -4.75
C ILE A 19 8.24 6.67 -3.46
N SER A 20 8.88 6.89 -2.32
CA SER A 20 8.25 6.71 -1.01
C SER A 20 7.11 7.72 -0.81
N MET A 21 5.90 7.24 -0.53
CA MET A 21 4.72 8.08 -0.26
C MET A 21 4.15 7.89 1.16
N GLY A 22 4.61 6.87 1.89
CA GLY A 22 4.13 6.53 3.23
C GLY A 22 5.19 6.70 4.31
N LYS A 23 5.05 5.93 5.39
CA LYS A 23 6.02 5.85 6.48
C LYS A 23 7.35 5.31 5.96
N GLU A 24 8.44 5.97 6.35
CA GLU A 24 9.78 5.50 6.02
C GLU A 24 10.15 4.23 6.80
N GLY A 25 10.82 3.30 6.12
CA GLY A 25 11.29 2.05 6.70
C GLY A 25 11.31 0.92 5.68
N THR A 26 11.33 -0.31 6.19
CA THR A 26 11.25 -1.53 5.39
C THR A 26 10.06 -2.35 5.87
N ALA A 27 9.28 -2.84 4.92
CA ALA A 27 8.20 -3.80 5.17
C ALA A 27 8.55 -5.12 4.47
N LEU A 28 8.18 -6.23 5.08
CA LEU A 28 8.18 -7.55 4.47
C LEU A 28 6.73 -8.04 4.39
N GLY A 29 6.41 -8.78 3.34
CA GLY A 29 5.10 -9.39 3.19
C GLY A 29 4.95 -10.12 1.86
N GLU A 30 3.86 -10.87 1.75
CA GLU A 30 3.42 -11.42 0.48
C GLU A 30 2.90 -10.29 -0.42
N VAL A 31 3.41 -10.21 -1.65
CA VAL A 31 2.91 -9.22 -2.62
C VAL A 31 1.68 -9.78 -3.30
N VAL A 32 0.55 -9.08 -3.16
CA VAL A 32 -0.73 -9.42 -3.78
C VAL A 32 -1.18 -8.26 -4.66
N PHE A 33 -2.02 -8.55 -5.66
CA PHE A 33 -2.67 -7.50 -6.45
C PHE A 33 -4.18 -7.49 -6.22
N ASN A 34 -4.77 -6.30 -6.23
CA ASN A 34 -6.21 -6.11 -6.11
C ASN A 34 -6.74 -5.31 -7.33
N THR A 35 -7.82 -5.81 -7.93
CA THR A 35 -8.43 -5.27 -9.16
C THR A 35 -9.54 -4.26 -8.92
N CYS A 36 -9.92 -4.01 -7.67
CA CYS A 36 -10.93 -3.03 -7.31
C CYS A 36 -10.44 -1.61 -7.63
N THR A 37 -11.34 -0.82 -8.21
CA THR A 37 -11.14 0.61 -8.47
C THR A 37 -11.61 1.51 -7.32
N ALA A 38 -12.12 0.90 -6.25
CA ALA A 38 -12.76 1.57 -5.11
C ALA A 38 -11.78 1.93 -3.99
N SER A 39 -12.33 2.44 -2.87
CA SER A 39 -11.62 3.10 -1.77
C SER A 39 -10.40 2.32 -1.22
N TYR A 40 -9.21 2.85 -1.47
CA TYR A 40 -7.95 2.32 -0.94
C TYR A 40 -7.92 2.29 0.60
N GLY A 41 -8.64 3.20 1.26
CA GLY A 41 -8.69 3.27 2.72
C GLY A 41 -9.38 2.05 3.34
N GLU A 42 -10.43 1.54 2.71
CA GLU A 42 -11.12 0.33 3.17
C GLU A 42 -10.26 -0.90 2.97
N LEU A 43 -9.66 -1.00 1.78
CA LEU A 43 -8.73 -2.05 1.42
C LEU A 43 -7.59 -2.14 2.45
N LEU A 44 -6.94 -1.02 2.76
CA LEU A 44 -5.82 -0.99 3.71
C LEU A 44 -6.22 -1.39 5.14
N SER A 45 -7.49 -1.25 5.50
CA SER A 45 -8.02 -1.60 6.82
C SER A 45 -8.62 -3.00 6.91
N ASP A 46 -8.72 -3.72 5.79
CA ASP A 46 -9.29 -5.06 5.74
C ASP A 46 -8.33 -6.07 6.41
N PRO A 47 -8.78 -6.85 7.42
CA PRO A 47 -7.94 -7.84 8.10
C PRO A 47 -7.33 -8.92 7.20
N THR A 48 -7.90 -9.17 6.02
CA THR A 48 -7.40 -10.16 5.06
C THR A 48 -6.02 -9.80 4.51
N TYR A 49 -5.65 -8.51 4.52
CA TYR A 49 -4.33 -8.04 4.06
C TYR A 49 -3.24 -8.05 5.14
N TYR A 50 -3.51 -8.62 6.32
CA TYR A 50 -2.50 -8.69 7.37
C TYR A 50 -1.23 -9.42 6.88
N GLY A 51 -0.08 -8.74 6.94
CA GLY A 51 1.20 -9.31 6.48
C GLY A 51 1.42 -9.22 4.97
N GLN A 52 0.52 -8.56 4.22
CA GLN A 52 0.60 -8.44 2.77
C GLN A 52 0.99 -7.03 2.32
N ILE A 53 1.62 -6.96 1.15
CA ILE A 53 1.92 -5.71 0.42
C ILE A 53 0.97 -5.67 -0.77
N VAL A 54 0.12 -4.65 -0.83
CA VAL A 54 -0.97 -4.62 -1.82
C VAL A 54 -0.63 -3.73 -3.00
N ALA A 55 -0.53 -4.30 -4.19
CA ALA A 55 -0.45 -3.57 -5.44
C ALA A 55 -1.86 -3.36 -6.04
N GLN A 56 -2.31 -2.11 -6.17
CA GLN A 56 -3.58 -1.82 -6.83
C GLN A 56 -3.39 -1.76 -8.35
N THR A 57 -4.29 -2.37 -9.12
CA THR A 57 -4.24 -2.28 -10.58
C THR A 57 -4.81 -0.96 -11.11
N TYR A 58 -5.56 -0.23 -10.28
CA TYR A 58 -6.08 1.10 -10.63
C TYR A 58 -4.99 2.17 -10.44
N PRO A 59 -4.69 2.99 -11.46
CA PRO A 59 -3.49 3.85 -11.43
C PRO A 59 -3.63 5.10 -10.56
N LEU A 60 -4.86 5.55 -10.27
CA LEU A 60 -5.11 6.80 -9.55
C LEU A 60 -5.58 6.51 -8.12
N VAL A 61 -4.63 6.45 -7.19
CA VAL A 61 -4.89 6.21 -5.76
C VAL A 61 -4.77 7.51 -4.98
N GLY A 62 -5.61 7.72 -3.95
CA GLY A 62 -5.50 8.89 -3.06
C GLY A 62 -6.30 10.12 -3.50
N ASN A 63 -7.03 10.06 -4.62
CA ASN A 63 -7.81 11.18 -5.16
C ASN A 63 -8.85 11.76 -4.19
N ARG A 64 -9.38 10.95 -3.25
CA ARG A 64 -10.37 11.37 -2.24
C ARG A 64 -9.77 11.62 -0.85
N GLY A 65 -8.45 11.47 -0.69
CA GLY A 65 -7.79 11.53 0.62
C GLY A 65 -8.32 10.47 1.60
N VAL A 66 -8.09 10.70 2.89
CA VAL A 66 -8.52 9.80 3.98
C VAL A 66 -9.75 10.38 4.66
N GLU A 67 -10.86 9.63 4.65
CA GLU A 67 -12.07 10.00 5.39
C GLU A 67 -11.86 9.79 6.90
N LYS A 68 -12.30 10.76 7.71
CA LYS A 68 -12.20 10.69 9.18
C LYS A 68 -13.31 9.77 9.71
N ARG A 69 -12.94 8.59 10.23
CA ARG A 69 -13.87 7.67 10.90
C ARG A 69 -13.78 7.87 12.41
N GLU A 70 -14.92 7.80 13.12
CA GLU A 70 -14.99 7.96 14.57
C GLU A 70 -14.13 6.91 15.31
N ASN A 71 -14.10 5.68 14.79
CA ASN A 71 -13.21 4.62 15.22
C ASN A 71 -12.08 4.52 14.19
N GLY A 72 -10.92 5.12 14.50
CA GLY A 72 -9.77 5.13 13.59
C GLY A 72 -9.49 3.74 13.01
N SER A 73 -9.54 3.60 11.70
CA SER A 73 -9.25 2.33 11.03
C SER A 73 -7.76 2.02 11.21
N LYS A 74 -7.45 0.91 11.88
CA LYS A 74 -6.09 0.38 11.89
C LYS A 74 -5.73 -0.09 10.49
N ILE A 75 -4.58 0.33 9.99
CA ILE A 75 -4.02 -0.21 8.75
C ILE A 75 -3.54 -1.63 9.03
N MET A 76 -4.06 -2.58 8.27
CA MET A 76 -3.79 -4.01 8.40
C MET A 76 -2.73 -4.47 7.41
N ALA A 77 -2.69 -3.87 6.21
CA ALA A 77 -1.66 -4.12 5.22
C ALA A 77 -0.25 -3.71 5.71
N SER A 78 0.76 -4.50 5.35
CA SER A 78 2.16 -4.22 5.66
C SER A 78 2.80 -3.21 4.70
N GLY A 79 2.26 -3.11 3.49
CA GLY A 79 2.71 -2.15 2.47
C GLY A 79 1.67 -1.94 1.38
N TYR A 80 1.94 -0.94 0.53
CA TYR A 80 1.10 -0.52 -0.58
C TYR A 80 1.96 0.09 -1.68
#